data_AF-A0A954K4M7-F1
#
_entry.id   AF-A0A954K4M7-F1
#
_cell.length_a   1.000
_cell.length_b   1.000
_cell.length_c   1.000
_cell.angle_alpha   90.00
_cell.angle_beta   90.00
_cell.angle_gamma   90.00
#
_symmetry.space_group_name_H-M   'P 1'
#
loop_
_entity.id
_entity.type
_entity.pdbx_description
1 polymer ?
#
loop_
_entity_poly.entity_id
_entity_poly.type
_entity_poly.pdbx_seq_one_letter_code
_entity_poly.pdbx_strand_id
1 'polypeptide(L)'
;ITFALFLALDPHNFTGLDWKVPMFLFTILIAVGEDYNIYLITRIDEEQKRLDPVDGVISALKSTGGIISSCGIIMAGTFSSLMAGTLVGMQQLGFALAFGVLLDTFIIRPIIVPAYLIMLYRGYFGSWGKYLGAAQFLETKPHPELDSPHVK
;
A
#
# COMPACT_ATOMS: atom_id res chain seq x y z
N ILE A 1 2.53 -15.81 8.46
CA ILE A 1 4.01 -15.74 8.31
C ILE A 1 4.69 -15.59 9.66
N THR A 2 4.41 -14.54 10.44
CA THR A 2 4.99 -14.35 11.80
C THR A 2 4.79 -15.57 12.71
N PHE A 3 3.58 -16.14 12.76
CA PHE A 3 3.31 -17.37 13.50
C PHE A 3 4.21 -18.54 13.06
N ALA A 4 4.32 -18.76 11.75
CA ALA A 4 5.11 -19.86 11.19
C ALA A 4 6.61 -19.68 11.43
N LEU A 5 7.12 -18.44 11.36
CA LEU A 5 8.52 -18.15 11.62
C LEU A 5 8.89 -18.43 13.08
N PHE A 6 8.10 -17.94 14.04
CA PHE A 6 8.39 -18.14 15.47
C PHE A 6 8.17 -19.60 15.90
N LEU A 7 7.21 -20.30 15.31
CA LEU A 7 7.04 -21.73 15.50
C LEU A 7 8.25 -22.53 14.96
N ALA A 8 8.85 -22.10 13.85
CA ALA A 8 10.02 -22.75 13.28
C ALA A 8 11.32 -22.45 14.05
N LEU A 9 11.44 -21.23 14.61
CA LEU A 9 12.62 -20.79 15.35
C LEU A 9 12.69 -21.35 16.77
N ASP A 10 11.55 -21.45 17.46
CA ASP A 10 11.49 -22.02 18.82
C ASP A 10 10.28 -22.96 19.00
N PRO A 11 10.34 -24.17 18.42
CA PRO A 11 9.21 -25.10 18.42
C PRO A 11 8.79 -25.55 19.82
N HIS A 12 9.70 -25.47 20.81
CA HIS A 12 9.49 -26.01 22.15
C HIS A 12 9.01 -24.96 23.15
N ASN A 13 9.37 -23.68 22.99
CA ASN A 13 8.92 -22.60 23.87
C ASN A 13 7.82 -21.71 23.26
N PHE A 14 7.45 -21.92 22.00
CA PHE A 14 6.43 -21.11 21.34
C PHE A 14 5.02 -21.44 21.85
N THR A 15 4.53 -20.59 22.77
CA THR A 15 3.17 -20.68 23.35
C THR A 15 2.10 -19.98 22.51
N GLY A 16 2.48 -19.39 21.37
CA GLY A 16 1.57 -18.71 20.44
C GLY A 16 1.94 -17.24 20.19
N LEU A 17 1.12 -16.58 19.37
CA LEU A 17 1.22 -15.13 19.19
C LEU A 17 0.55 -14.43 20.38
N ASP A 18 1.20 -13.38 20.88
CA ASP A 18 0.57 -12.49 21.84
C ASP A 18 -0.65 -11.83 21.19
N TRP A 19 -1.80 -11.86 21.87
CA TRP A 19 -3.08 -11.33 21.36
C TRP A 19 -3.01 -9.83 21.02
N LYS A 20 -2.06 -9.10 21.61
CA LYS A 20 -1.82 -7.67 21.34
C LYS A 20 -1.11 -7.44 20.00
N VAL A 21 -0.28 -8.38 19.55
CA VAL A 21 0.52 -8.26 18.33
C VAL A 21 -0.34 -7.96 17.10
N PRO A 22 -1.40 -8.74 16.77
CA PRO A 22 -2.22 -8.46 15.59
C PRO A 22 -2.96 -7.11 15.68
N MET A 23 -3.38 -6.70 16.88
CA MET A 23 -4.02 -5.39 17.10
C MET A 23 -3.07 -4.24 16.77
N PHE A 24 -1.86 -4.24 17.38
CA PHE A 24 -0.86 -3.20 17.12
C PHE A 24 -0.34 -3.24 15.69
N LEU A 25 -0.11 -4.44 15.15
CA LEU A 25 0.33 -4.64 13.77
C LEU A 25 -0.65 -4.00 12.79
N PHE A 26 -1.95 -4.26 12.95
CA PHE A 26 -2.98 -3.70 12.09
C PHE A 26 -3.00 -2.18 12.16
N THR A 27 -3.06 -1.60 13.38
CA THR A 27 -3.13 -0.15 13.55
C THR A 27 -1.89 0.55 13.00
N ILE A 28 -0.69 0.04 13.27
CA ILE A 28 0.56 0.67 12.82
C ILE A 28 0.73 0.52 11.31
N LEU A 29 0.45 -0.66 10.73
CA LEU A 29 0.55 -0.84 9.28
C LEU A 29 -0.45 0.03 8.52
N ILE A 30 -1.67 0.21 9.03
CA ILE A 30 -2.62 1.16 8.42
C ILE A 30 -2.12 2.58 8.55
N ALA A 31 -1.67 3.00 9.75
CA ALA A 31 -1.19 4.37 9.97
C ALA A 31 -0.03 4.71 9.04
N VAL A 32 1.00 3.85 8.99
CA VAL A 32 2.13 3.99 8.09
C VAL A 32 1.70 3.89 6.62
N GLY A 33 0.76 2.99 6.32
CA GLY A 33 0.31 2.72 4.96
C GLY A 33 -0.41 3.91 4.31
N GLU A 34 -1.09 4.72 5.12
CA GLU A 34 -1.89 5.87 4.69
C GLU A 34 -0.99 7.02 4.21
N ASP A 35 0.06 7.36 4.96
CA ASP A 35 1.00 8.45 4.65
C ASP A 35 1.56 8.35 3.23
N TYR A 36 1.97 7.14 2.86
CA TYR A 36 2.52 6.87 1.53
C TYR A 36 1.45 6.80 0.43
N ASN A 37 0.21 6.43 0.76
CA ASN A 37 -0.89 6.42 -0.21
C ASN A 37 -1.27 7.86 -0.58
N ILE A 38 -1.33 8.77 0.40
CA ILE A 38 -1.47 10.20 0.17
C ILE A 38 -0.35 10.72 -0.73
N TYR A 39 0.91 10.36 -0.44
CA TYR A 39 2.05 10.83 -1.23
C TYR A 39 1.95 10.41 -2.70
N LEU A 40 1.55 9.15 -2.95
CA LEU A 40 1.36 8.64 -4.30
C LEU A 40 0.19 9.32 -5.01
N ILE A 41 -0.96 9.47 -4.36
CA ILE A 41 -2.13 10.13 -4.94
C ILE A 41 -1.84 11.60 -5.27
N THR A 42 -1.17 12.32 -4.38
CA THR A 42 -0.77 13.72 -4.60
C THR A 42 0.10 13.85 -5.85
N ARG A 43 1.05 12.92 -6.04
CA ARG A 43 1.94 12.92 -7.19
C ARG A 43 1.24 12.52 -8.49
N ILE A 44 0.27 11.61 -8.41
CA ILE A 44 -0.57 11.25 -9.55
C ILE A 44 -1.43 12.45 -9.96
N ASP A 45 -2.04 13.17 -9.02
CA ASP A 45 -2.81 14.39 -9.29
C ASP A 45 -1.97 15.49 -9.96
N GLU A 46 -0.71 15.65 -9.54
CA GLU A 46 0.23 16.59 -10.16
C GLU A 46 0.61 16.20 -11.59
N GLU A 47 0.90 14.92 -11.86
CA GLU A 47 1.31 14.43 -13.19
C GLU A 47 0.12 14.37 -14.17
N GLN A 48 -1.09 14.05 -13.70
CA GLN A 48 -2.29 13.99 -14.53
C GLN A 48 -2.78 15.35 -15.04
N LYS A 49 -2.34 16.46 -14.42
CA LYS A 49 -2.56 17.80 -14.99
C LYS A 49 -1.81 18.02 -16.30
N ARG A 50 -0.82 17.17 -16.60
CA ARG A 50 0.08 17.31 -17.76
C ARG A 50 0.02 16.14 -18.74
N LEU A 51 -0.27 14.93 -18.25
CA LEU A 51 -0.17 13.68 -19.02
C LEU A 51 -1.52 12.95 -19.09
N ASP A 52 -1.61 11.99 -20.02
CA ASP A 52 -2.73 11.06 -20.07
C ASP A 52 -2.80 10.24 -18.76
N PRO A 53 -3.99 9.85 -18.25
CA PRO A 53 -4.14 9.26 -16.93
C PRO A 53 -3.25 8.04 -16.66
N VAL A 54 -3.00 7.21 -17.68
CA VAL A 54 -2.13 6.03 -17.57
C VAL A 54 -0.65 6.42 -17.56
N ASP A 55 -0.24 7.32 -18.44
CA ASP A 55 1.14 7.80 -18.52
C ASP A 55 1.53 8.63 -17.30
N GLY A 56 0.59 9.40 -16.73
CA GLY A 56 0.76 10.14 -15.50
C GLY A 56 1.02 9.25 -14.29
N VAL A 57 0.30 8.12 -14.18
CA VAL A 57 0.54 7.13 -13.11
C VAL A 57 1.93 6.49 -13.23
N ILE A 58 2.36 6.13 -14.45
CA ILE A 58 3.66 5.52 -14.69
C ILE A 58 4.80 6.53 -14.42
N SER A 59 4.63 7.78 -14.86
CA SER A 59 5.59 8.88 -14.63
C SER A 59 5.73 9.18 -13.13
N ALA A 60 4.60 9.32 -12.42
CA ALA A 60 4.57 9.55 -10.98
C ALA A 60 5.27 8.42 -10.23
N LEU A 61 5.02 7.15 -10.60
CA LEU A 61 5.64 6.01 -9.94
C LEU A 61 7.17 5.96 -10.17
N LYS A 62 7.63 6.29 -11.38
CA LYS A 62 9.07 6.35 -11.69
C LYS A 62 9.80 7.44 -10.89
N SER A 63 9.21 8.62 -10.75
CA SER A 63 9.85 9.74 -10.05
C SER A 63 9.84 9.57 -8.53
N THR A 64 8.81 8.91 -7.98
CA THR A 64 8.61 8.79 -6.53
C THR A 64 9.09 7.48 -5.93
N GLY A 65 9.19 6.41 -6.74
CA GLY A 65 9.50 5.06 -6.28
C GLY A 65 10.82 4.96 -5.51
N GLY A 66 11.83 5.74 -5.89
CA GLY A 66 13.13 5.78 -5.19
C GLY A 66 13.03 6.35 -3.78
N ILE A 67 12.27 7.42 -3.58
CA ILE A 67 12.09 8.07 -2.27
C ILE A 67 11.28 7.16 -1.35
N ILE A 68 10.18 6.60 -1.85
CA ILE A 68 9.31 5.70 -1.10
C ILE A 68 10.06 4.43 -0.68
N SER A 69 10.81 3.82 -1.62
CA SER A 69 11.59 2.62 -1.33
C SER A 69 12.66 2.86 -0.27
N SER A 70 13.34 4.01 -0.34
CA SER A 70 14.35 4.41 0.65
C SER A 70 13.73 4.59 2.04
N CYS A 71 12.57 5.24 2.12
CA CYS A 71 11.83 5.41 3.36
C CYS A 71 11.39 4.06 3.95
N GLY A 72 10.86 3.16 3.11
CA GLY A 72 10.43 1.83 3.54
C GLY A 72 11.57 0.98 4.10
N ILE A 73 12.77 1.05 3.50
CA ILE A 73 13.96 0.35 4.02
C ILE A 73 14.37 0.90 5.40
N ILE A 74 14.42 2.23 5.55
CA ILE A 74 14.75 2.86 6.83
C ILE A 74 13.76 2.42 7.91
N MET A 75 12.47 2.45 7.59
CA MET A 75 11.42 2.06 8.52
C MET A 75 11.47 0.57 8.88
N ALA A 76 11.75 -0.32 7.91
CA ALA A 76 11.95 -1.73 8.16
C ALA A 76 13.14 -1.98 9.10
N GLY A 77 14.24 -1.21 8.96
CA GLY A 77 15.37 -1.23 9.90
C GLY A 77 14.96 -0.80 11.31
N THR A 78 14.21 0.30 11.42
CA THR A 78 13.69 0.79 12.71
C THR A 78 12.80 -0.26 13.38
N PHE A 79 11.88 -0.90 12.66
CA PHE A 79 11.03 -1.94 13.23
C PHE A 79 11.77 -3.23 13.56
N SER A 80 12.81 -3.56 12.79
CA SER A 80 13.70 -4.68 13.10
C SER A 80 14.43 -4.47 14.44
N SER A 81 14.68 -3.23 14.86
CA SER A 81 15.29 -2.96 16.17
C SER A 81 14.43 -3.43 17.36
N LEU A 82 13.11 -3.49 17.22
CA LEU A 82 12.22 -4.03 18.26
C LEU A 82 12.48 -5.53 18.51
N MET A 83 13.06 -6.24 17.54
CA MET A 83 13.47 -7.63 17.69
C MET A 83 14.64 -7.82 18.66
N ALA A 84 15.41 -6.76 18.95
CA ALA A 84 16.42 -6.79 20.00
C ALA A 84 15.82 -6.73 21.42
N GLY A 85 14.50 -6.50 21.54
CA GLY A 85 13.80 -6.54 22.81
C GLY A 85 13.82 -7.94 23.45
N THR A 86 13.77 -7.98 24.78
CA THR A 86 13.76 -9.23 25.56
C THR A 86 12.39 -9.90 25.60
N LEU A 87 11.32 -9.17 25.28
CA LEU A 87 9.96 -9.66 25.34
C LEU A 87 9.54 -10.26 23.99
N VAL A 88 9.11 -11.52 23.99
CA VAL A 88 8.71 -12.26 22.77
C VAL A 88 7.66 -11.50 21.95
N GLY A 89 6.69 -10.85 22.61
CA GLY A 89 5.69 -10.02 21.93
C GLY A 89 6.28 -8.83 21.16
N MET A 90 7.34 -8.19 21.66
CA MET A 90 8.05 -7.11 20.95
C MET A 90 8.80 -7.65 19.74
N GLN A 91 9.39 -8.83 19.85
CA GLN A 91 10.11 -9.47 18.74
C GLN A 91 9.14 -9.89 17.63
N GLN A 92 8.01 -10.49 17.99
CA GLN A 92 6.93 -10.86 17.06
C GLN A 92 6.40 -9.62 16.34
N LEU A 93 6.14 -8.54 17.07
CA LEU A 93 5.65 -7.28 16.51
C LEU A 93 6.69 -6.62 15.59
N GLY A 94 7.95 -6.53 16.03
CA GLY A 94 9.04 -5.94 15.25
C GLY A 94 9.26 -6.64 13.91
N PHE A 95 9.30 -7.98 13.92
CA PHE A 95 9.38 -8.76 12.69
C PHE A 95 8.15 -8.55 11.79
N ALA A 96 6.95 -8.62 12.37
CA ALA A 96 5.71 -8.48 11.61
C ALA A 96 5.59 -7.11 10.95
N LEU A 97 5.99 -6.04 11.66
CA LEU A 97 6.02 -4.68 11.14
C LEU A 97 7.08 -4.50 10.05
N ALA A 98 8.31 -4.97 10.28
CA ALA A 98 9.37 -4.89 9.28
C ALA A 98 8.98 -5.63 8.00
N PHE A 99 8.45 -6.85 8.12
CA PHE A 99 7.97 -7.61 6.98
C PHE A 99 6.77 -6.94 6.28
N GLY A 100 5.80 -6.45 7.05
CA GLY A 100 4.62 -5.77 6.51
C GLY A 100 4.97 -4.52 5.71
N VAL A 101 5.87 -3.68 6.23
CA VAL A 101 6.33 -2.47 5.54
C VAL A 101 7.11 -2.79 4.28
N LEU A 102 7.99 -3.80 4.31
CA LEU A 102 8.72 -4.22 3.11
C LEU A 102 7.77 -4.74 2.04
N LEU A 103 6.80 -5.57 2.42
CA LEU A 103 5.78 -6.08 1.51
C LEU A 103 4.95 -4.95 0.90
N ASP A 104 4.53 -3.99 1.72
CA ASP A 104 3.80 -2.81 1.26
C ASP A 104 4.61 -1.96 0.27
N THR A 105 5.86 -1.68 0.63
CA THR A 105 6.78 -0.84 -0.15
C THR A 105 7.13 -1.46 -1.51
N PHE A 106 7.39 -2.76 -1.56
CA PHE A 106 7.87 -3.43 -2.77
C PHE A 106 6.78 -4.10 -3.61
N ILE A 107 5.67 -4.50 -3.00
CA ILE A 107 4.62 -5.27 -3.70
C ILE A 107 3.34 -4.45 -3.82
N ILE A 108 2.81 -3.93 -2.72
CA ILE A 108 1.49 -3.27 -2.74
C ILE A 108 1.57 -1.98 -3.55
N ARG A 109 2.51 -1.09 -3.22
CA ARG A 109 2.60 0.24 -3.85
C ARG A 109 3.01 0.22 -5.31
N PRO A 110 4.04 -0.53 -5.75
CA PRO A 110 4.51 -0.45 -7.13
C PRO A 110 3.65 -1.27 -8.09
N ILE A 111 2.88 -2.23 -7.59
CA ILE A 111 2.14 -3.18 -8.43
C ILE A 111 0.63 -3.03 -8.20
N ILE A 112 0.17 -3.24 -6.97
CA ILE A 112 -1.28 -3.33 -6.69
C ILE A 112 -1.95 -1.96 -6.83
N VAL A 113 -1.37 -0.90 -6.27
CA VAL A 113 -1.96 0.44 -6.33
C VAL A 113 -2.09 0.97 -7.77
N PRO A 114 -1.04 0.98 -8.62
CA PRO A 114 -1.17 1.43 -10.00
C PRO A 114 -2.08 0.51 -10.83
N ALA A 115 -2.05 -0.81 -10.62
CA ALA A 115 -2.97 -1.73 -11.29
C ALA A 115 -4.43 -1.42 -10.93
N TYR A 116 -4.71 -1.15 -9.65
CA TYR A 116 -6.03 -0.74 -9.19
C TYR A 116 -6.46 0.57 -9.83
N LEU A 117 -5.62 1.60 -9.83
CA LEU A 117 -5.92 2.90 -10.43
C LEU A 117 -6.20 2.81 -11.93
N ILE A 118 -5.41 2.03 -12.68
CA ILE A 118 -5.63 1.81 -14.11
C ILE A 118 -6.94 1.07 -14.36
N MET A 119 -7.26 0.06 -13.55
CA MET A 119 -8.52 -0.69 -13.68
C MET A 119 -9.74 0.19 -13.36
N LEU A 120 -9.59 1.08 -12.38
CA LEU A 120 -10.60 2.06 -11.98
C LEU A 120 -10.82 3.10 -13.09
N TYR A 121 -9.73 3.59 -13.69
CA TYR A 121 -9.79 4.47 -14.86
C TYR A 121 -10.47 3.81 -16.06
N ARG A 122 -10.21 2.53 -16.32
CA ARG A 122 -10.80 1.79 -17.45
C ARG A 122 -12.27 1.42 -17.26
N GLY A 123 -12.92 1.90 -16.21
CA GLY A 123 -14.38 1.77 -16.00
C GLY A 123 -14.86 0.39 -15.54
N TYR A 124 -13.96 -0.50 -15.12
CA TYR A 124 -14.33 -1.87 -14.72
C TYR A 124 -15.31 -1.94 -13.54
N PHE A 125 -15.32 -0.91 -12.68
CA PHE A 125 -16.21 -0.83 -11.51
C PHE A 125 -17.57 -0.16 -11.79
N GLY A 126 -17.85 0.25 -13.04
CA GLY A 126 -19.10 0.92 -13.41
C GLY A 126 -19.40 2.15 -12.54
N SER A 127 -20.67 2.36 -12.19
CA SER A 127 -21.10 3.52 -11.38
C SER A 127 -20.52 3.55 -9.96
N TRP A 128 -20.06 2.40 -9.43
CA TRP A 128 -19.39 2.33 -8.13
C TRP A 128 -17.99 2.94 -8.15
N GLY A 129 -17.38 3.10 -9.32
CA GLY A 129 -16.08 3.76 -9.48
C GLY A 129 -16.07 5.16 -8.87
N LYS A 130 -17.17 5.91 -8.94
CA LYS A 130 -17.28 7.28 -8.38
C LYS A 130 -17.06 7.34 -6.86
N TYR A 131 -17.53 6.33 -6.12
CA TYR A 131 -17.33 6.22 -4.67
C TYR A 131 -15.95 5.68 -4.30
N LEU A 132 -15.28 5.02 -5.24
CA LEU A 132 -13.96 4.41 -5.07
C LEU A 132 -12.80 5.34 -5.47
N GLY A 133 -13.11 6.61 -5.76
CA GLY A 133 -12.10 7.62 -6.13
C GLY A 133 -12.02 7.93 -7.63
N ALA A 134 -12.88 7.35 -8.50
CA ALA A 134 -12.93 7.71 -9.93
C ALA A 134 -13.29 9.18 -10.16
N ALA A 135 -14.03 9.79 -9.23
CA ALA A 135 -14.60 11.12 -9.40
C ALA A 135 -13.52 12.18 -9.71
N GLN A 136 -12.35 12.09 -9.06
CA GLN A 136 -11.23 13.01 -9.27
C GLN A 136 -10.57 12.85 -10.65
N PHE A 137 -10.63 11.64 -11.24
CA PHE A 137 -10.12 11.35 -12.58
C PHE A 137 -11.12 11.71 -13.70
N LEU A 138 -12.42 11.74 -13.39
CA LEU A 138 -13.48 12.09 -14.34
C LEU A 138 -13.67 13.61 -14.49
N GLU A 139 -13.20 14.41 -13.54
CA GLU A 139 -13.27 15.88 -13.58
C GLU A 139 -12.16 16.53 -14.43
N THR A 140 -11.00 15.87 -14.61
CA THR A 140 -9.83 16.48 -15.28
C THR A 140 -9.87 16.41 -16.82
N LYS A 141 -10.70 15.54 -17.42
CA LYS A 141 -11.08 15.64 -18.84
C LYS A 141 -12.54 15.21 -19.02
N PRO A 142 -13.40 16.03 -19.67
CA PRO A 142 -14.72 15.58 -20.06
C PRO A 142 -14.56 14.46 -21.09
N HIS A 143 -14.82 13.21 -20.70
CA HIS A 143 -14.85 12.08 -21.60
C HIS A 143 -16.10 12.20 -22.50
N PRO A 144 -15.94 12.32 -23.84
CA PRO A 144 -17.08 12.33 -24.76
C PRO A 144 -17.80 10.97 -24.87
N GLU A 145 -17.24 9.90 -24.29
CA GLU A 145 -17.70 8.51 -24.49
C GLU A 145 -18.52 7.93 -23.33
N LEU A 146 -18.64 8.65 -22.21
CA LEU A 146 -19.50 8.24 -21.09
C LEU A 146 -20.98 8.60 -21.30
N ASP A 147 -21.32 9.17 -22.46
CA ASP A 147 -22.68 9.48 -22.91
C ASP A 147 -23.09 8.62 -24.13
N SER A 148 -22.68 7.35 -24.16
CA SER A 148 -23.36 6.38 -25.03
C SER A 148 -24.40 5.61 -24.22
N PRO A 149 -25.70 5.95 -24.34
CA PRO A 149 -26.72 5.02 -23.95
C PRO A 149 -26.60 3.80 -24.86
N HIS A 150 -26.80 2.61 -24.31
CA HIS A 150 -26.92 1.32 -25.03
C HIS A 150 -25.63 0.52 -25.24
N VAL A 151 -25.26 -0.27 -24.23
CA VAL A 151 -24.92 -1.68 -24.48
C VAL A 151 -26.20 -2.48 -24.24
N LYS A 152 -26.67 -3.12 -25.31
CA LYS A 152 -27.89 -3.95 -25.37
C LYS A 152 -27.74 -5.24 -24.57
#